data_AF-A0A9E1AXU1-F1
#
_entry.id   AF-A0A9E1AXU1-F1
#
_cell.length_a   1.000
_cell.length_b   1.000
_cell.length_c   1.000
_cell.angle_alpha   90.00
_cell.angle_beta   90.00
_cell.angle_gamma   90.00
#
_symmetry.space_group_name_H-M   'P 1'
#
loop_
_entity.id
_entity.type
_entity.pdbx_description
1 polymer ?
#
loop_
_entity_poly.entity_id
_entity_poly.type
_entity_poly.pdbx_seq_one_letter_code
_entity_poly.pdbx_strand_id
1 'polypeptide(L)'
;MMISKFNSLNKEYESNFKFLHSLLHTCAELNQLIDQKKYDELNLLIQSLSNKTIKEFNEIYTNSPIFSTVLNHKKNQLSSLNISVTSTLYSDDLSNLDSINQMIFFTKILDLAIKYCSLSDEQRFIIIKSRKDVYSCTLQIIFNFPSTFENDIKESTSNIDKEFNTQSDISFDYNLKIVDIIFLIN
;
A
#
# COMPACT_ATOMS: atom_id res chain seq x y z
N MET A 1 8.38 -12.09 -22.37
CA MET A 1 7.91 -10.68 -22.33
C MET A 1 6.50 -10.49 -22.90
N MET A 2 6.15 -11.10 -24.06
CA MET A 2 4.79 -10.96 -24.64
C MET A 2 3.71 -11.76 -23.87
N ILE A 3 4.03 -12.99 -23.44
CA ILE A 3 3.13 -13.85 -22.65
C ILE A 3 2.85 -13.27 -21.25
N SER A 4 3.86 -12.69 -20.58
CA SER A 4 3.68 -12.04 -19.28
C SER A 4 2.80 -10.79 -19.36
N LYS A 5 2.91 -10.03 -20.45
CA LYS A 5 2.07 -8.86 -20.72
C LYS A 5 0.63 -9.26 -21.05
N PHE A 6 0.44 -10.32 -21.85
CA PHE A 6 -0.87 -10.91 -22.12
C PHE A 6 -1.53 -11.46 -20.85
N ASN A 7 -0.80 -12.19 -20.01
CA ASN A 7 -1.33 -12.71 -18.75
C ASN A 7 -1.72 -11.60 -17.77
N SER A 8 -1.00 -10.48 -17.77
CA SER A 8 -1.34 -9.32 -16.94
C SER A 8 -2.61 -8.63 -17.45
N LEU A 9 -2.71 -8.39 -18.76
CA LEU A 9 -3.92 -7.86 -19.41
C LEU A 9 -5.14 -8.76 -19.20
N ASN A 10 -4.95 -10.08 -19.32
CA ASN A 10 -6.04 -11.04 -19.12
C ASN A 10 -6.50 -11.05 -17.65
N LYS A 11 -5.58 -10.92 -16.69
CA LYS A 11 -5.92 -10.75 -15.28
C LYS A 11 -6.68 -9.45 -15.01
N GLU A 12 -6.27 -8.34 -15.62
CA GLU A 12 -6.99 -7.06 -15.51
C GLU A 12 -8.39 -7.15 -16.11
N TYR A 13 -8.53 -7.77 -17.28
CA TYR A 13 -9.81 -8.02 -17.93
C TYR A 13 -10.75 -8.86 -17.04
N GLU A 14 -10.26 -9.99 -16.54
CA GLU A 14 -11.01 -10.87 -15.63
C GLU A 14 -11.43 -10.15 -14.35
N SER A 15 -10.53 -9.33 -13.79
CA SER A 15 -10.84 -8.51 -12.61
C SER A 15 -11.93 -7.49 -12.90
N ASN A 16 -11.82 -6.76 -14.01
CA ASN A 16 -12.81 -5.76 -14.44
C ASN A 16 -14.18 -6.40 -14.75
N PHE A 17 -14.17 -7.57 -15.39
CA PHE A 17 -15.40 -8.33 -15.67
C PHE A 17 -16.10 -8.75 -14.38
N LYS A 18 -15.36 -9.33 -13.42
CA LYS A 18 -15.92 -9.73 -12.11
C LYS A 18 -16.46 -8.54 -11.33
N PHE A 19 -15.77 -7.40 -11.38
CA PHE A 19 -16.25 -6.15 -10.77
C PHE A 19 -17.58 -5.71 -11.40
N LEU A 20 -17.63 -5.59 -12.73
CA LEU A 20 -18.81 -5.14 -13.45
C LEU A 20 -20.01 -6.08 -13.21
N HIS A 21 -19.75 -7.40 -13.20
CA HIS A 21 -20.77 -8.41 -12.94
C HIS A 21 -21.32 -8.33 -11.51
N SER A 22 -20.44 -8.11 -10.52
CA SER A 22 -20.86 -7.92 -9.13
C SER A 22 -21.67 -6.64 -8.94
N LEU A 23 -21.28 -5.56 -9.64
CA LEU A 23 -22.01 -4.29 -9.65
C LEU A 23 -23.40 -4.46 -10.26
N LEU A 24 -23.51 -5.19 -11.38
CA LEU A 24 -24.80 -5.46 -12.02
C LEU A 24 -25.76 -6.19 -11.05
N HIS A 25 -25.28 -7.24 -10.37
CA HIS A 25 -26.07 -7.95 -9.38
C HIS A 25 -26.51 -7.05 -8.24
N THR A 26 -25.60 -6.22 -7.73
CA THR A 26 -25.90 -5.25 -6.67
C THR A 26 -27.01 -4.29 -7.10
N CYS A 27 -26.91 -3.72 -8.31
CA CYS A 27 -27.93 -2.82 -8.85
C CYS A 27 -29.29 -3.52 -9.01
N ALA A 28 -29.30 -4.79 -9.45
CA ALA A 28 -30.53 -5.57 -9.55
C ALA A 28 -31.16 -5.83 -8.17
N GLU A 29 -30.35 -6.15 -7.17
CA GLU A 29 -30.80 -6.37 -5.79
C GLU A 29 -31.34 -5.10 -5.15
N LEU A 30 -30.68 -3.95 -5.37
CA LEU A 30 -31.18 -2.63 -4.94
C LEU A 30 -32.54 -2.32 -5.55
N ASN A 31 -32.69 -2.51 -6.87
CA ASN A 31 -33.97 -2.28 -7.56
C ASN A 31 -35.07 -3.21 -7.02
N GLN A 32 -34.75 -4.49 -6.80
CA GLN A 32 -35.69 -5.45 -6.25
C GLN A 32 -36.16 -5.06 -4.84
N LEU A 33 -35.25 -4.59 -3.97
CA LEU A 33 -35.59 -4.14 -2.62
C LEU A 33 -36.46 -2.87 -2.63
N ILE A 34 -36.24 -1.96 -3.58
CA ILE A 34 -37.08 -0.79 -3.82
C ILE A 34 -38.49 -1.21 -4.25
N ASP A 35 -38.60 -2.09 -5.25
CA ASP A 35 -39.87 -2.59 -5.78
C ASP A 35 -40.69 -3.32 -4.70
N GLN A 36 -40.00 -4.06 -3.83
CA GLN A 36 -40.59 -4.78 -2.70
C GLN A 36 -40.86 -3.90 -1.47
N LYS A 37 -40.49 -2.61 -1.50
CA LYS A 37 -40.62 -1.64 -0.38
C LYS A 37 -39.93 -2.10 0.91
N LYS A 38 -38.84 -2.88 0.79
CA LYS A 38 -38.08 -3.42 1.92
C LYS A 38 -36.97 -2.45 2.36
N TYR A 39 -37.36 -1.34 2.95
CA TYR A 39 -36.43 -0.23 3.23
C TYR A 39 -35.38 -0.54 4.30
N ASP A 40 -35.66 -1.43 5.26
CA ASP A 40 -34.67 -1.84 6.27
C ASP A 40 -33.55 -2.69 5.67
N GLU A 41 -33.91 -3.66 4.82
CA GLU A 41 -32.95 -4.50 4.08
C GLU A 41 -32.14 -3.65 3.08
N LEU A 42 -32.78 -2.68 2.42
CA LEU A 42 -32.13 -1.71 1.53
C LEU A 42 -31.06 -0.90 2.28
N ASN A 43 -31.39 -0.40 3.48
CA ASN A 43 -30.45 0.39 4.28
C ASN A 43 -29.23 -0.43 4.70
N LEU A 44 -29.43 -1.69 5.12
CA LEU A 44 -28.34 -2.61 5.47
C LEU A 44 -27.43 -2.90 4.26
N LEU A 45 -28.02 -3.14 3.09
CA LEU A 45 -27.25 -3.40 1.87
C LEU A 45 -26.42 -2.18 1.46
N ILE A 46 -27.01 -0.97 1.51
CA ILE A 46 -26.29 0.29 1.22
C ILE A 46 -25.13 0.50 2.20
N GLN A 47 -25.34 0.30 3.51
CA GLN A 47 -24.27 0.43 4.50
C GLN A 47 -23.16 -0.60 4.30
N SER A 48 -23.52 -1.86 4.01
CA SER A 48 -22.55 -2.92 3.71
C SER A 48 -21.71 -2.56 2.47
N LEU A 49 -22.35 -2.07 1.40
CA LEU A 49 -21.66 -1.57 0.22
C LEU A 49 -20.73 -0.41 0.54
N SER A 50 -21.23 0.59 1.25
CA SER A 50 -20.45 1.76 1.65
C SER A 50 -19.21 1.35 2.44
N ASN A 51 -19.37 0.50 3.46
CA ASN A 51 -18.27 0.01 4.27
C ASN A 51 -17.27 -0.83 3.46
N LYS A 52 -17.75 -1.71 2.58
CA LYS A 52 -16.89 -2.51 1.69
C LYS A 52 -16.13 -1.62 0.72
N THR A 53 -16.79 -0.66 0.09
CA THR A 53 -16.17 0.31 -0.82
C THR A 53 -15.17 1.18 -0.08
N ILE A 54 -15.50 1.71 1.09
CA ILE A 54 -14.56 2.49 1.92
C ILE A 54 -13.36 1.65 2.33
N LYS A 55 -13.56 0.38 2.69
CA LYS A 55 -12.47 -0.53 3.05
C LYS A 55 -11.59 -0.84 1.85
N GLU A 56 -12.15 -1.26 0.72
CA GLU A 56 -11.39 -1.52 -0.50
C GLU A 56 -10.74 -0.25 -1.04
N PHE A 57 -11.39 0.90 -0.89
CA PHE A 57 -10.82 2.22 -1.21
C PHE A 57 -9.66 2.51 -0.27
N ASN A 58 -9.79 2.45 1.05
CA ASN A 58 -8.69 2.74 1.98
C ASN A 58 -7.54 1.71 1.91
N GLU A 59 -7.81 0.46 1.51
CA GLU A 59 -6.80 -0.58 1.26
C GLU A 59 -5.96 -0.30 -0.01
N ILE A 60 -6.45 0.54 -0.93
CA ILE A 60 -5.83 0.83 -2.24
C ILE A 60 -5.43 2.31 -2.39
N TYR A 61 -6.20 3.20 -1.77
CA TYR A 61 -6.15 4.65 -1.83
C TYR A 61 -5.67 5.16 -0.48
N THR A 62 -4.36 5.31 -0.42
CA THR A 62 -3.69 6.12 0.58
C THR A 62 -3.97 7.58 0.28
N ASN A 63 -3.87 8.48 1.26
CA ASN A 63 -4.05 9.92 1.01
C ASN A 63 -3.00 10.50 0.04
N SER A 64 -1.98 9.74 -0.38
CA SER A 64 -1.06 10.09 -1.47
C SER A 64 -1.42 9.31 -2.76
N PRO A 65 -1.92 9.98 -3.82
CA PRO A 65 -2.24 9.32 -5.09
C PRO A 65 -1.06 8.57 -5.73
N ILE A 66 0.15 9.11 -5.55
CA ILE A 66 1.39 8.52 -6.06
C ILE A 66 1.68 7.21 -5.32
N PHE A 67 1.62 7.21 -3.98
CA PHE A 67 1.84 5.99 -3.22
C PHE A 67 0.75 4.94 -3.48
N SER A 68 -0.52 5.36 -3.62
CA SER A 68 -1.63 4.48 -4.01
C SER A 68 -1.37 3.76 -5.34
N THR A 69 -0.76 4.47 -6.30
CA THR A 69 -0.36 3.89 -7.58
C THR A 69 0.72 2.82 -7.41
N VAL A 70 1.77 3.10 -6.62
CA VAL A 70 2.84 2.13 -6.31
C VAL A 70 2.26 0.90 -5.60
N LEU A 71 1.41 1.12 -4.59
CA LEU A 71 0.80 0.06 -3.80
C LEU A 71 -0.05 -0.86 -4.68
N ASN A 72 -0.87 -0.29 -5.56
CA ASN A 72 -1.70 -1.05 -6.47
C ASN A 72 -0.85 -1.89 -7.46
N HIS A 73 0.26 -1.34 -7.96
CA HIS A 73 1.18 -2.08 -8.83
C HIS A 73 1.84 -3.27 -8.09
N LYS A 74 2.02 -3.19 -6.77
CA LYS A 74 2.60 -4.26 -5.94
C LYS A 74 1.55 -5.18 -5.29
N LYS A 75 0.25 -4.89 -5.45
CA LYS A 75 -0.86 -5.60 -4.79
C LYS A 75 -0.81 -7.12 -4.93
N ASN A 76 -0.57 -7.61 -6.15
CA ASN A 76 -0.49 -9.05 -6.42
C ASN A 76 0.71 -9.70 -5.72
N GLN A 77 1.85 -9.01 -5.68
CA GLN A 77 3.05 -9.50 -5.01
C GLN A 77 2.83 -9.55 -3.49
N LEU A 78 2.31 -8.48 -2.91
CA LEU A 78 1.97 -8.38 -1.49
C LEU A 78 1.00 -9.50 -1.06
N SER A 79 -0.06 -9.71 -1.85
CA SER A 79 -1.03 -10.78 -1.61
C SER A 79 -0.40 -12.17 -1.70
N SER A 80 0.46 -12.43 -2.70
CA SER A 80 1.12 -13.74 -2.85
C SER A 80 2.09 -14.08 -1.71
N LEU A 81 2.67 -13.06 -1.08
CA LEU A 81 3.61 -13.21 0.02
C LEU A 81 2.94 -13.13 1.40
N ASN A 82 1.61 -12.99 1.45
CA ASN A 82 0.82 -12.74 2.66
C ASN A 82 1.34 -11.54 3.47
N ILE A 83 1.73 -10.46 2.79
CA ILE A 83 2.20 -9.21 3.41
C ILE A 83 1.02 -8.24 3.50
N SER A 84 0.69 -7.83 4.72
CA SER A 84 -0.28 -6.76 4.97
C SER A 84 0.40 -5.39 4.90
N VAL A 85 -0.26 -4.39 4.31
CA VAL A 85 0.26 -3.02 4.25
C VAL A 85 -0.75 -2.08 4.88
N THR A 86 -0.31 -1.27 5.84
CA THR A 86 -1.09 -0.19 6.43
C THR A 86 -0.39 1.13 6.13
N SER A 87 -1.14 2.15 5.73
CA SER A 87 -0.55 3.45 5.44
C SER A 87 -1.31 4.60 6.09
N THR A 88 -0.58 5.65 6.45
CA THR A 88 -1.13 6.92 6.90
C THR A 88 -0.27 8.02 6.32
N LEU A 89 -0.64 8.44 5.10
CA LEU A 89 0.01 9.54 4.40
C LEU A 89 -0.86 10.80 4.46
N TYR A 90 -0.30 11.95 4.13
CA TYR A 90 -0.99 13.19 3.77
C TYR A 90 -0.75 13.46 2.28
N SER A 91 -1.67 14.19 1.64
CA SER A 91 -1.69 14.38 0.19
C SER A 91 -0.48 15.13 -0.38
N ASP A 92 0.15 15.96 0.45
CA ASP A 92 1.22 16.88 0.04
C ASP A 92 2.59 16.46 0.60
N ASP A 93 2.68 15.26 1.17
CA ASP A 93 3.93 14.77 1.72
C ASP A 93 4.91 14.47 0.61
N LEU A 94 6.18 14.85 0.82
CA LEU A 94 7.26 14.82 -0.16
C LEU A 94 7.16 15.86 -1.28
N SER A 95 6.49 17.01 -1.06
CA SER A 95 6.43 18.12 -2.03
C SER A 95 7.78 18.58 -2.59
N ASN A 96 8.88 18.28 -1.90
CA ASN A 96 10.24 18.63 -2.30
C ASN A 96 10.78 17.71 -3.42
N LEU A 97 10.16 16.55 -3.63
CA LEU A 97 10.42 15.66 -4.76
C LEU A 97 9.34 15.87 -5.83
N ASP A 98 9.73 15.88 -7.10
CA ASP A 98 8.75 15.81 -8.19
C ASP A 98 8.01 14.47 -8.22
N SER A 99 6.89 14.41 -8.93
CA SER A 99 6.02 13.23 -8.94
C SER A 99 6.70 11.95 -9.44
N ILE A 100 7.69 12.05 -10.34
CA ILE A 100 8.44 10.89 -10.84
C ILE A 100 9.39 10.40 -9.74
N ASN A 101 10.14 11.30 -9.14
CA ASN A 101 11.05 10.97 -8.05
C ASN A 101 10.30 10.43 -6.82
N GLN A 102 9.13 10.97 -6.48
CA GLN A 102 8.26 10.39 -5.45
C GLN A 102 7.85 8.95 -5.79
N MET A 103 7.45 8.68 -7.04
CA MET A 103 7.08 7.32 -7.48
C MET A 103 8.25 6.34 -7.33
N ILE A 104 9.46 6.74 -7.76
CA ILE A 104 10.66 5.90 -7.67
C ILE A 104 11.05 5.69 -6.20
N PHE A 105 11.01 6.75 -5.39
CA PHE A 105 11.30 6.68 -3.96
C PHE A 105 10.36 5.71 -3.23
N PHE A 106 9.05 5.89 -3.40
CA PHE A 106 8.05 4.99 -2.84
C PHE A 106 8.21 3.54 -3.31
N THR A 107 8.56 3.34 -4.58
CA THR A 107 8.82 1.99 -5.11
C THR A 107 10.03 1.35 -4.43
N LYS A 108 11.13 2.10 -4.23
CA LYS A 108 12.36 1.60 -3.61
C LYS A 108 12.17 1.25 -2.15
N ILE A 109 11.54 2.13 -1.35
CA ILE A 109 11.30 1.83 0.07
C ILE A 109 10.36 0.63 0.23
N LEU A 110 9.35 0.51 -0.64
CA LEU A 110 8.41 -0.60 -0.58
C LEU A 110 9.05 -1.90 -1.04
N ASP A 111 9.90 -1.87 -2.08
CA ASP A 111 10.65 -3.05 -2.52
C ASP A 111 11.66 -3.53 -1.48
N LEU A 112 12.32 -2.59 -0.78
CA LEU A 112 13.17 -2.89 0.36
C LEU A 112 12.38 -3.61 1.46
N ALA A 113 11.23 -3.06 1.86
CA ALA A 113 10.39 -3.65 2.89
C ALA A 113 9.83 -5.02 2.48
N ILE A 114 9.33 -5.16 1.24
CA ILE A 114 8.82 -6.43 0.72
C ILE A 114 9.91 -7.50 0.72
N LYS A 115 11.13 -7.16 0.25
CA LYS A 115 12.27 -8.08 0.20
C LYS A 115 12.51 -8.71 1.56
N TYR A 116 12.67 -7.90 2.61
CA TYR A 116 13.02 -8.43 3.93
C TYR A 116 11.82 -9.01 4.68
N CYS A 117 10.61 -8.45 4.54
CA CYS A 117 9.40 -9.06 5.09
C CYS A 117 9.16 -10.47 4.53
N SER A 118 9.44 -10.70 3.24
CA SER A 118 9.23 -12.00 2.61
C SER A 118 10.12 -13.11 3.18
N LEU A 119 11.24 -12.74 3.81
CA LEU A 119 12.19 -13.64 4.45
C LEU A 119 11.86 -13.88 5.93
N SER A 120 10.87 -13.19 6.48
CA SER A 120 10.43 -13.39 7.87
C SER A 120 9.49 -14.58 7.99
N ASP A 121 9.66 -15.35 9.07
CA ASP A 121 8.81 -16.48 9.47
C ASP A 121 7.59 -16.05 10.31
N GLU A 122 7.53 -14.78 10.70
CA GLU A 122 6.43 -14.22 11.50
C GLU A 122 5.34 -13.57 10.63
N GLN A 123 4.30 -13.02 11.27
CA GLN A 123 3.30 -12.22 10.58
C GLN A 123 3.97 -11.09 9.80
N ARG A 124 3.70 -11.00 8.49
CA ARG A 124 4.38 -10.07 7.59
C ARG A 124 3.54 -8.81 7.43
N PHE A 125 4.08 -7.69 7.88
CA PHE A 125 3.43 -6.42 7.70
C PHE A 125 4.41 -5.32 7.30
N ILE A 126 3.87 -4.30 6.65
CA ILE A 126 4.55 -3.05 6.33
C ILE A 126 3.63 -1.92 6.79
N ILE A 127 4.17 -0.99 7.56
CA ILE A 127 3.46 0.20 7.98
C ILE A 127 4.23 1.39 7.42
N ILE A 128 3.54 2.27 6.68
CA ILE A 128 4.13 3.49 6.13
C ILE A 128 3.36 4.68 6.67
N LYS A 129 4.05 5.59 7.34
CA LYS A 129 3.46 6.80 7.91
C LYS A 129 4.26 8.00 7.47
N SER A 130 3.59 9.09 7.15
CA SER A 130 4.26 10.37 7.06
C SER A 130 3.93 11.22 8.29
N ARG A 131 4.85 12.13 8.62
CA ARG A 131 4.60 13.20 9.57
C ARG A 131 5.13 14.49 8.98
N LYS A 132 4.31 15.52 9.00
CA LYS A 132 4.65 16.84 8.53
C LYS A 132 4.73 17.79 9.72
N ASP A 133 5.91 18.32 9.95
CA ASP A 133 6.12 19.46 10.84
C ASP A 133 6.29 20.74 10.01
N VAL A 134 6.35 21.90 10.65
CA VAL A 134 6.37 23.22 9.99
C VAL A 134 7.53 23.36 8.98
N TYR A 135 8.63 22.64 9.18
CA TYR A 135 9.87 22.77 8.39
C TYR A 135 10.33 21.48 7.72
N SER A 136 9.68 20.34 7.96
CA SER A 136 10.16 19.06 7.45
C SER A 136 9.02 18.07 7.24
N CYS A 137 9.21 17.23 6.24
CA CYS A 137 8.39 16.04 6.03
C CYS A 137 9.26 14.83 6.37
N THR A 138 8.77 13.99 7.28
CA THR A 138 9.38 12.69 7.58
C THR A 138 8.51 11.58 7.05
N LEU A 139 9.15 10.55 6.49
CA LEU A 139 8.48 9.31 6.09
C LEU A 139 9.04 8.17 6.91
N GLN A 140 8.18 7.56 7.70
CA GLN A 140 8.47 6.41 8.54
C GLN A 140 8.00 5.13 7.84
N ILE A 141 8.87 4.14 7.71
CA ILE A 141 8.52 2.80 7.25
C ILE A 141 8.94 1.77 8.29
N ILE A 142 7.98 0.94 8.71
CA ILE A 142 8.14 -0.07 9.75
C ILE A 142 7.77 -1.41 9.15
N PHE A 143 8.64 -2.41 9.27
CA PHE A 143 8.38 -3.72 8.68
C PHE A 143 9.14 -4.83 9.40
N ASN A 144 8.65 -6.07 9.27
CA ASN A 144 9.33 -7.23 9.85
C ASN A 144 10.61 -7.55 9.09
N PHE A 145 11.66 -7.94 9.81
CA PHE A 145 12.91 -8.35 9.21
C PHE A 145 13.56 -9.54 9.96
N PRO A 146 14.29 -10.42 9.25
CA PRO A 146 15.16 -11.38 9.93
C PRO A 146 16.43 -10.67 10.40
N SER A 147 16.82 -10.89 11.66
CA SER A 147 17.95 -10.20 12.31
C SER A 147 19.29 -10.33 11.59
N THR A 148 19.46 -11.35 10.76
CA THR A 148 20.67 -11.58 9.95
C THR A 148 20.88 -10.55 8.83
N PHE A 149 19.86 -9.76 8.47
CA PHE A 149 19.90 -8.82 7.34
C PHE A 149 20.09 -7.35 7.74
N GLU A 150 20.45 -7.08 9.00
CA GLU A 150 20.62 -5.72 9.51
C GLU A 150 21.57 -4.86 8.64
N ASN A 151 22.73 -5.40 8.29
CA ASN A 151 23.73 -4.68 7.50
C ASN A 151 23.23 -4.41 6.07
N ASP A 152 22.55 -5.38 5.45
CA ASP A 152 22.00 -5.22 4.11
C ASP A 152 20.88 -4.18 4.08
N ILE A 153 20.08 -4.09 5.14
CA ILE A 153 19.04 -3.05 5.31
C ILE A 153 19.71 -1.68 5.45
N LYS A 154 20.74 -1.55 6.29
CA LYS A 154 21.49 -0.28 6.44
C LYS A 154 22.12 0.17 5.13
N GLU A 155 22.76 -0.74 4.39
CA GLU A 155 23.36 -0.42 3.08
C GLU A 155 22.31 -0.01 2.07
N SER A 156 21.22 -0.78 1.96
CA SER A 156 20.13 -0.48 1.02
C SER A 156 19.49 0.89 1.32
N THR A 157 19.32 1.21 2.61
CA THR A 157 18.77 2.50 3.06
C THR A 157 19.74 3.64 2.75
N SER A 158 21.04 3.46 3.00
CA SER A 158 22.06 4.46 2.65
C SER A 158 22.12 4.75 1.15
N ASN A 159 21.88 3.74 0.31
CA ASN A 159 21.81 3.94 -1.14
C ASN A 159 20.60 4.77 -1.56
N ILE A 160 19.45 4.56 -0.90
CA ILE A 160 18.26 5.40 -1.09
C ILE A 160 18.56 6.85 -0.65
N ASP A 161 19.18 7.04 0.52
CA ASP A 161 19.55 8.38 1.00
C ASP A 161 20.42 9.16 0.01
N LYS A 162 21.43 8.51 -0.57
CA LYS A 162 22.30 9.13 -1.58
C LYS A 162 21.56 9.50 -2.86
N GLU A 163 20.62 8.67 -3.29
CA GLU A 163 19.90 8.86 -4.55
C GLU A 163 18.87 10.00 -4.46
N PHE A 164 18.20 10.14 -3.31
CA PHE A 164 17.14 11.13 -3.10
C PHE A 164 17.57 12.32 -2.24
N ASN A 165 18.84 12.39 -1.86
CA ASN A 165 19.38 13.41 -0.95
C ASN A 165 18.59 13.49 0.37
N THR A 166 18.18 12.34 0.90
CA THR A 166 17.49 12.21 2.19
C THR A 166 18.46 11.84 3.30
N GLN A 167 18.02 11.97 4.54
CA GLN A 167 18.74 11.46 5.70
C GLN A 167 17.84 10.46 6.44
N SER A 168 18.32 9.24 6.67
CA SER A 168 17.57 8.23 7.42
C SER A 168 18.11 8.00 8.82
N ASP A 169 17.20 7.75 9.75
CA ASP A 169 17.48 7.11 11.04
C ASP A 169 16.90 5.69 11.03
N ILE A 170 17.65 4.73 11.54
CA ILE A 170 17.30 3.31 11.49
C ILE A 170 17.38 2.72 12.90
N SER A 171 16.27 2.14 13.36
CA SER A 171 16.20 1.44 14.63
C SER A 171 15.70 0.01 14.44
N PHE A 172 16.28 -0.92 15.20
CA PHE A 172 15.95 -2.35 15.14
C PHE A 172 15.42 -2.81 16.50
N ASP A 173 14.22 -3.38 16.50
CA ASP A 173 13.67 -4.09 17.65
C ASP A 173 13.82 -5.60 17.40
N TYR A 174 14.79 -6.22 18.05
CA TYR A 174 15.07 -7.65 17.91
C TYR A 174 14.03 -8.54 18.62
N ASN A 175 13.32 -8.02 19.62
CA ASN A 175 12.29 -8.78 20.32
C ASN A 175 11.05 -8.92 19.45
N LEU A 176 10.66 -7.83 18.78
CA LEU A 176 9.53 -7.80 17.85
C LEU A 176 9.93 -8.15 16.41
N LYS A 177 11.23 -8.28 16.13
CA LYS A 177 11.81 -8.49 14.79
C LYS A 177 11.33 -7.46 13.76
N ILE A 178 11.35 -6.20 14.18
CA ILE A 178 10.90 -5.06 13.39
C ILE A 178 12.07 -4.12 13.17
N VAL A 179 12.15 -3.56 11.97
CA VAL A 179 12.96 -2.39 11.69
C VAL A 179 12.03 -1.20 11.48
N ASP A 180 12.43 -0.06 12.04
CA ASP A 180 11.77 1.23 11.90
C ASP A 180 12.78 2.20 11.28
N ILE A 181 12.47 2.66 10.07
CA ILE A 181 13.29 3.58 9.29
C ILE A 181 12.54 4.89 9.13
N ILE A 182 13.17 5.99 9.54
CA ILE A 182 12.61 7.33 9.42
C ILE A 182 13.47 8.11 8.43
N PHE A 183 12.91 8.41 7.26
CA PHE A 183 13.52 9.28 6.25
C PHE A 183 13.11 10.73 6.51
N LEU A 184 14.09 11.61 6.64
CA LEU A 184 13.94 13.05 6.57
C LEU A 184 14.11 13.49 5.12
N ILE A 185 13.05 14.05 4.54
CA ILE A 185 13.06 14.58 3.18
C ILE A 185 13.21 16.10 3.26
N ASN A 186 14.36 16.60 2.77
CA ASN A 186 14.72 18.01 2.74
C ASN A 186 14.21 18.73 1.50
#